data_AF-A0A4Z0P8K4-F1
#
_entry.id   AF-A0A4Z0P8K4-F1
#
_cell.length_a   1.000
_cell.length_b   1.000
_cell.length_c   1.000
_cell.angle_alpha   90.00
_cell.angle_beta   90.00
_cell.angle_gamma   90.00
#
_symmetry.space_group_name_H-M   'P 1'
#
loop_
_entity.id
_entity.type
_entity.pdbx_description
1 polymer ?
#
loop_
_entity_poly.entity_id
_entity_poly.type
_entity_poly.pdbx_seq_one_letter_code
_entity_poly.pdbx_strand_id
1 'polypeptide(L)'
;MRVIDILNKLEEGGHLTSLYQAGVINLKAFSQRDIYLRWQTLKASLRFSQDNAGAVRKVAEEMEVSVPSVYRAIAGMEKAAA
;
A
#
# COMPACT_ATOMS: atom_id res chain seq x y z
N MET A 1 15.34 -15.50 -11.13
CA MET A 1 15.22 -15.19 -9.68
C MET A 1 14.24 -14.04 -9.54
N ARG A 2 13.15 -14.20 -8.78
CA ARG A 2 12.13 -13.16 -8.65
C ARG A 2 12.58 -12.15 -7.59
N VAL A 3 12.16 -10.90 -7.72
CA VAL A 3 12.47 -9.83 -6.76
C VAL A 3 12.06 -10.22 -5.33
N ILE A 4 10.95 -10.96 -5.20
CA ILE A 4 10.47 -11.46 -3.91
C ILE A 4 11.45 -12.43 -3.24
N ASP A 5 12.17 -13.23 -4.03
CA ASP A 5 13.14 -14.19 -3.51
C ASP A 5 14.39 -13.47 -2.96
N ILE A 6 14.72 -12.28 -3.50
CA ILE A 6 15.81 -11.42 -3.01
C ILE A 6 15.39 -10.73 -1.71
N LEU A 7 14.19 -10.17 -1.68
CA LEU A 7 13.65 -9.49 -0.49
C LEU A 7 13.55 -10.44 0.70
N ASN A 8 13.06 -11.66 0.49
CA ASN A 8 12.99 -12.68 1.55
C ASN A 8 14.37 -13.04 2.10
N LYS A 9 15.40 -13.18 1.25
CA LYS A 9 16.78 -13.44 1.71
C LYS A 9 17.37 -12.27 2.50
N LEU A 10 17.05 -11.03 2.11
CA LEU A 10 17.49 -9.84 2.82
C LEU A 10 16.78 -9.68 4.17
N GLU A 11 15.54 -10.16 4.28
CA GLU A 11 14.75 -10.18 5.52
C GLU A 11 15.23 -11.28 6.47
N GLU A 12 15.49 -12.50 5.98
CA GLU A 12 16.10 -13.59 6.76
C GLU A 12 17.46 -13.20 7.36
N GLY A 13 18.23 -12.36 6.66
CA GLY A 13 19.49 -11.81 7.17
C GLY A 13 19.36 -10.56 8.05
N GLY A 14 18.14 -10.06 8.29
CA GLY A 14 17.89 -8.80 9.04
C GLY A 14 18.41 -7.53 8.34
N HIS A 15 18.88 -7.65 7.09
CA HIS A 15 19.50 -6.56 6.34
C HIS A 15 18.48 -5.61 5.71
N LEU A 16 17.23 -6.02 5.57
CA LEU A 16 16.18 -5.19 4.98
C LEU A 16 15.98 -3.88 5.78
N THR A 17 15.96 -3.97 7.10
CA THR A 17 15.84 -2.81 8.00
C THR A 17 17.09 -1.94 7.95
N SER A 18 18.28 -2.54 7.88
CA SER A 18 19.55 -1.81 7.77
C SER A 18 19.68 -1.07 6.44
N LEU A 19 19.28 -1.70 5.33
CA LEU A 19 19.26 -1.10 4.00
C LEU A 19 18.25 0.06 3.94
N TYR A 20 17.13 -0.06 4.65
CA TYR A 20 16.16 1.03 4.81
C TYR A 20 16.74 2.21 5.59
N GLN A 21 17.33 1.96 6.75
CA GLN A 21 17.96 3.01 7.58
C GLN A 21 19.15 3.67 6.90
N ALA A 22 19.91 2.93 6.10
CA ALA A 22 21.02 3.45 5.31
C ALA A 22 20.56 4.26 4.08
N GLY A 23 19.26 4.37 3.82
CA GLY A 23 18.70 5.09 2.67
C GLY A 23 18.95 4.41 1.32
N VAL A 24 19.45 3.17 1.32
CA VAL A 24 19.76 2.39 0.12
C VAL A 24 18.48 1.88 -0.55
N ILE A 25 17.47 1.57 0.25
CA ILE A 25 16.12 1.28 -0.22
C ILE A 25 15.14 2.24 0.45
N ASN A 26 14.34 2.92 -0.35
CA ASN A 26 13.22 3.69 0.17
C ASN A 26 12.04 2.73 0.34
N LEU A 27 11.97 2.05 1.50
CA LEU A 27 10.71 1.47 1.94
C LEU A 27 9.83 2.67 2.33
N LYS A 28 9.15 3.29 1.36
CA LYS A 28 8.01 4.14 1.69
C LYS A 28 7.02 3.23 2.42
N ALA A 29 7.11 3.21 3.74
CA ALA A 29 6.23 2.46 4.61
C ALA A 29 4.89 3.19 4.59
N PHE A 30 4.12 2.97 3.53
CA PHE A 30 2.77 3.49 3.47
C PHE A 30 1.97 2.76 4.53
N SER A 31 1.51 3.52 5.51
CA SER A 31 0.56 3.04 6.51
C SER A 31 -0.69 2.57 5.77
N GLN A 32 -1.02 1.27 5.89
CA GLN A 32 -2.23 0.71 5.29
C GLN A 32 -3.48 1.48 5.72
N ARG A 33 -3.46 2.03 6.94
CA ARG A 33 -4.50 2.89 7.48
C ARG A 33 -4.67 4.17 6.64
N ASP A 34 -3.58 4.80 6.22
CA ASP A 34 -3.65 6.07 5.48
C ASP A 34 -4.19 5.83 4.06
N ILE A 35 -3.75 4.76 3.41
CA ILE A 35 -4.30 4.30 2.13
C ILE A 35 -5.80 4.06 2.25
N TYR A 36 -6.22 3.38 3.32
CA TYR A 36 -7.63 3.05 3.57
C TYR A 36 -8.48 4.29 3.82
N LEU A 37 -8.03 5.21 4.68
CA LEU A 37 -8.74 6.46 4.97
C LEU A 37 -8.88 7.34 3.73
N ARG A 38 -7.84 7.39 2.89
CA ARG A 38 -7.89 8.13 1.64
C ARG A 38 -8.90 7.52 0.68
N TRP A 39 -8.91 6.20 0.55
CA TRP A 39 -9.91 5.48 -0.25
C TRP A 39 -11.34 5.71 0.27
N GLN A 40 -11.59 5.62 1.57
CA GLN A 40 -12.90 5.89 2.16
C GLN A 40 -13.38 7.31 1.84
N THR A 41 -12.49 8.29 1.94
CA THR A 41 -12.78 9.69 1.59
C THR A 41 -13.21 9.83 0.14
N LEU A 42 -12.47 9.20 -0.80
CA LEU A 42 -12.81 9.25 -2.21
C LEU A 42 -14.11 8.50 -2.51
N LYS A 43 -14.33 7.33 -1.91
CA LYS A 43 -15.57 6.54 -2.06
C LYS A 43 -16.80 7.28 -1.53
N ALA A 44 -16.65 8.06 -0.46
CA ALA A 44 -17.72 8.89 0.07
C ALA A 44 -18.03 10.13 -0.81
N SER A 45 -17.12 10.49 -1.72
CA SER A 45 -17.36 11.60 -2.64
C SER A 45 -18.38 11.21 -3.72
N LEU A 46 -19.23 12.18 -4.13
CA LEU A 46 -20.22 11.99 -5.20
C LEU A 46 -19.58 11.50 -6.51
N ARG A 47 -18.32 11.86 -6.76
CA ARG A 47 -17.57 11.51 -7.97
C ARG A 47 -17.27 10.02 -8.09
N PHE A 48 -17.04 9.33 -6.98
CA PHE A 48 -16.63 7.92 -6.97
C PHE A 48 -17.59 7.00 -6.19
N SER A 49 -18.76 7.51 -5.81
CA SER A 49 -19.77 6.77 -5.05
C SER A 49 -20.17 5.44 -5.72
N GLN A 50 -20.15 5.41 -7.06
CA GLN A 50 -20.42 4.21 -7.87
C GLN A 50 -19.20 3.67 -8.62
N ASP A 51 -18.04 4.36 -8.58
CA ASP A 51 -16.81 3.96 -9.25
C ASP A 51 -15.68 3.67 -8.26
N ASN A 52 -15.79 2.53 -7.59
CA ASN A 52 -14.79 2.08 -6.64
C ASN A 52 -13.42 1.83 -7.31
N ALA A 53 -13.41 1.35 -8.56
CA ALA A 53 -12.17 1.10 -9.28
C ALA A 53 -11.44 2.42 -9.63
N GLY A 54 -12.19 3.47 -10.00
CA GLY A 54 -11.68 4.82 -10.17
C GLY A 54 -11.11 5.41 -8.89
N ALA A 55 -11.80 5.26 -7.76
CA ALA A 55 -11.29 5.69 -6.45
C ALA A 55 -9.95 5.01 -6.13
N VAL A 56 -9.86 3.68 -6.30
CA VAL A 56 -8.64 2.91 -6.05
C VAL A 56 -7.48 3.37 -6.93
N ARG A 57 -7.70 3.57 -8.24
CA ARG A 57 -6.67 4.10 -9.15
C ARG A 57 -6.22 5.49 -8.74
N LYS A 58 -7.14 6.34 -8.27
CA LYS A 58 -6.80 7.69 -7.84
C LYS A 58 -5.96 7.69 -6.56
N VAL A 59 -6.27 6.83 -5.58
CA VAL A 59 -5.43 6.64 -4.39
C VAL A 59 -4.04 6.13 -4.78
N ALA A 60 -3.97 5.17 -5.70
CA ALA A 60 -2.70 4.62 -6.19
C ALA A 60 -1.82 5.71 -6.81
N GLU A 61 -2.41 6.59 -7.63
CA GLU A 61 -1.74 7.74 -8.22
C GLU A 61 -1.28 8.76 -7.14
N GLU A 62 -2.20 9.21 -6.28
CA GLU A 62 -1.93 10.25 -5.27
C GLU A 62 -0.88 9.84 -4.24
N MET A 63 -0.85 8.55 -3.90
CA MET A 63 0.06 8.01 -2.90
C MET A 63 1.29 7.34 -3.53
N GLU A 64 1.44 7.37 -4.86
CA GLU A 64 2.54 6.72 -5.59
C GLU A 64 2.73 5.24 -5.21
N VAL A 65 1.62 4.50 -5.09
CA VAL A 65 1.60 3.07 -4.79
C VAL A 65 0.97 2.26 -5.92
N SER A 66 1.26 0.97 -5.97
CA SER A 66 0.60 0.08 -6.92
C SER A 66 -0.88 -0.11 -6.58
N VAL A 67 -1.74 -0.21 -7.59
CA VAL A 67 -3.17 -0.53 -7.43
C VAL A 67 -3.40 -1.81 -6.58
N PRO A 68 -2.65 -2.91 -6.77
CA PRO A 68 -2.74 -4.08 -5.88
C PRO A 68 -2.42 -3.79 -4.41
N SER A 69 -1.53 -2.84 -4.12
CA SER A 69 -1.25 -2.43 -2.73
C SER A 69 -2.46 -1.75 -2.08
N VAL A 70 -3.19 -0.94 -2.84
CA VAL A 70 -4.41 -0.28 -2.36
C VAL A 70 -5.50 -1.32 -2.04
N TYR A 71 -5.74 -2.29 -2.93
CA TYR A 71 -6.69 -3.37 -2.66
C TYR A 71 -6.32 -4.19 -1.42
N ARG A 72 -5.03 -4.50 -1.23
CA ARG A 72 -4.56 -5.22 -0.04
C ARG A 72 -4.78 -4.42 1.24
N ALA A 73 -4.53 -3.11 1.21
CA ALA A 73 -4.78 -2.24 2.35
C ALA A 73 -6.28 -2.18 2.71
N ILE A 74 -7.16 -2.08 1.70
CA ILE A 74 -8.62 -2.09 1.90
C ILE A 74 -9.07 -3.40 2.54
N ALA A 75 -8.70 -4.54 1.94
CA ALA A 75 -9.08 -5.85 2.45
C ALA A 75 -8.54 -6.11 3.87
N GLY A 76 -7.31 -5.69 4.15
CA GLY A 76 -6.69 -5.82 5.47
C GLY A 76 -7.44 -5.02 6.55
N MET A 77 -7.79 -3.77 6.25
CA MET A 77 -8.49 -2.88 7.19
C MET A 77 -9.96 -3.24 7.38
N GLU A 78 -10.67 -3.67 6.33
CA GLU A 78 -12.05 -4.16 6.46
C GLU A 78 -12.12 -5.44 7.30
N LYS A 79 -11.14 -6.34 7.17
CA LYS A 79 -11.05 -7.54 8.01
C LYS A 79 -10.75 -7.24 9.47
N ALA A 80 -10.00 -6.17 9.76
CA ALA A 80 -9.70 -5.75 11.13
C ALA A 80 -10.86 -5.01 11.81
N ALA A 81 -11.80 -4.47 11.01
CA ALA A 81 -12.96 -3.73 11.50
C ALA A 81 -14.22 -4.60 11.69
N ALA A 82 -14.21 -5.83 11.16
CA ALA A 82 -15.28 -6.84 11.29
C ALA A 82 -15.04 -7.75 12.50
#